data_AF-A0A7C9CKN5-F1
#
_entry.id   AF-A0A7C9CKN5-F1
#
_cell.length_a   1.000
_cell.length_b   1.000
_cell.length_c   1.000
_cell.angle_alpha   90.00
_cell.angle_beta   90.00
_cell.angle_gamma   90.00
#
_symmetry.space_group_name_H-M   'P 1'
#
loop_
_entity.id
_entity.type
_entity.pdbx_description
1 polymer ?
#
loop_
_entity_poly.entity_id
_entity_poly.type
_entity_poly.pdbx_seq_one_letter_code
_entity_poly.pdbx_strand_id
1 'polypeptide(L)'
;QYLSAIKDPDQRFAAFLAPLTSGRVNIAVSSIYIAKIGLAIAVRYALSRRAFSLSPNEPEVLLLDYPSHQRRLLPLLAKTYAMSFAGNYLKSIYVKRTPETNKTIHVVSSALKATLTWHNMRTLQECREACGGQGLKTENRIGHLKGEYDVQLTFEGDNNVLMQQVSKALLGEYMAAQKNKRPFK
;
A
#
# COMPACT_ATOMS: atom_id res chain seq x y z
N GLN A 1 -6.92 40.31 9.42
CA GLN A 1 -7.43 39.18 10.22
C GLN A 1 -8.16 38.24 9.27
N TYR A 2 -7.81 36.95 9.22
CA TYR A 2 -8.53 35.98 8.37
C TYR A 2 -9.84 35.57 9.06
N LEU A 3 -10.98 35.72 8.39
CA LEU A 3 -12.30 35.32 8.86
C LEU A 3 -12.85 34.24 7.92
N SER A 4 -13.12 33.05 8.46
CA SER A 4 -13.69 31.95 7.68
C SER A 4 -15.21 32.04 7.65
N ALA A 5 -15.81 31.79 6.49
CA ALA A 5 -17.26 31.64 6.36
C ALA A 5 -17.81 30.38 7.08
N ILE A 6 -16.96 29.41 7.38
CA ILE A 6 -17.32 28.19 8.12
C ILE A 6 -17.17 28.47 9.62
N LYS A 7 -18.29 28.61 10.33
CA LYS A 7 -18.29 28.94 11.77
C LYS A 7 -17.74 27.81 12.63
N ASP A 8 -18.15 26.57 12.35
CA ASP A 8 -17.75 25.39 13.11
C ASP A 8 -16.27 25.01 12.87
N PRO A 9 -15.43 24.93 13.92
CA PRO A 9 -14.02 24.59 13.78
C PRO A 9 -13.78 23.21 13.13
N ASP A 10 -14.62 22.22 13.47
CA ASP A 10 -14.46 20.85 12.96
C ASP A 10 -14.81 20.75 11.48
N GLN A 11 -15.90 21.38 11.04
CA GLN A 11 -16.24 21.49 9.62
C GLN A 11 -15.16 22.24 8.82
N ARG A 12 -14.55 23.27 9.40
CA ARG A 12 -13.49 24.04 8.75
C ARG A 12 -12.23 23.20 8.57
N PHE A 13 -11.84 22.45 9.60
CA PHE A 13 -10.74 21.51 9.53
C PHE A 13 -11.01 20.40 8.50
N ALA A 14 -12.22 19.83 8.50
CA ALA A 14 -12.61 18.83 7.51
C ALA A 14 -12.57 19.36 6.07
N ALA A 15 -13.05 20.59 5.84
CA ALA A 15 -12.98 21.25 4.54
C ALA A 15 -11.53 21.49 4.09
N PHE A 16 -10.64 21.86 5.02
CA PHE A 16 -9.20 22.02 4.74
C PHE A 16 -8.53 20.70 4.38
N LEU A 17 -8.91 19.58 5.01
CA LEU A 17 -8.35 18.27 4.71
C LEU A 17 -8.95 17.59 3.48
N ALA A 18 -10.09 18.07 2.97
CA ALA A 18 -10.79 17.44 1.86
C ALA A 18 -9.91 17.18 0.61
N PRO A 19 -9.04 18.12 0.17
CA PRO A 19 -8.13 17.90 -0.96
C PRO A 19 -7.17 16.70 -0.77
N LEU A 20 -6.75 16.42 0.47
CA LEU A 20 -5.81 15.33 0.78
C LEU A 20 -6.39 13.94 0.46
N THR A 21 -7.72 13.82 0.42
CA THR A 21 -8.39 12.56 0.06
C THR A 21 -8.03 12.12 -1.35
N SER A 22 -7.97 13.06 -2.30
CA SER A 22 -7.55 12.78 -3.68
C SER A 22 -6.10 12.30 -3.74
N GLY A 23 -5.21 12.97 -3.00
CA GLY A 23 -3.81 12.60 -2.88
C GLY A 23 -3.64 11.17 -2.34
N ARG A 24 -4.37 10.82 -1.28
CA ARG A 24 -4.37 9.47 -0.70
C ARG A 24 -4.82 8.40 -1.67
N VAL A 25 -5.87 8.64 -2.47
CA VAL A 25 -6.33 7.69 -3.49
C VAL A 25 -5.22 7.44 -4.52
N ASN A 26 -4.58 8.49 -5.02
CA ASN A 26 -3.50 8.34 -6.00
C ASN A 26 -2.27 7.62 -5.41
N ILE A 27 -1.86 7.98 -4.19
CA ILE A 27 -0.74 7.33 -3.51
C ILE A 27 -1.05 5.84 -3.31
N ALA A 28 -2.19 5.51 -2.69
CA ALA A 28 -2.64 4.14 -2.47
C ALA A 28 -2.56 3.27 -3.73
N VAL A 29 -3.08 3.78 -4.84
CA VAL A 29 -3.10 3.06 -6.12
C VAL A 29 -1.70 2.94 -6.69
N SER A 30 -0.94 4.04 -6.76
CA SER A 30 0.41 4.05 -7.31
C SER A 30 1.34 3.08 -6.60
N SER A 31 1.27 2.99 -5.26
CA SER A 31 2.05 2.05 -4.44
C SER A 31 1.92 0.61 -4.93
N ILE A 32 0.73 0.18 -5.34
CA ILE A 32 0.50 -1.16 -5.85
C ILE A 32 1.06 -1.35 -7.26
N TYR A 33 1.03 -0.33 -8.12
CA TYR A 33 1.69 -0.42 -9.43
C TYR A 33 3.21 -0.53 -9.29
N ILE A 34 3.81 0.17 -8.34
CA ILE A 34 5.25 0.09 -8.08
C ILE A 34 5.63 -1.29 -7.52
N ALA A 35 4.83 -1.82 -6.60
CA ALA A 35 5.01 -3.19 -6.09
C ALA A 35 4.95 -4.22 -7.22
N LYS A 36 4.03 -4.06 -8.19
CA LYS A 36 3.94 -4.92 -9.38
C LYS A 36 5.21 -4.86 -10.24
N ILE A 37 5.78 -3.67 -10.44
CA ILE A 37 7.03 -3.50 -11.20
C ILE A 37 8.18 -4.23 -10.50
N GLY A 38 8.38 -3.99 -9.20
CA GLY A 38 9.43 -4.65 -8.42
C GLY A 38 9.31 -6.17 -8.42
N LEU A 39 8.09 -6.70 -8.22
CA LEU A 39 7.80 -8.14 -8.28
C LEU A 39 8.02 -8.72 -9.67
N ALA A 40 7.59 -8.03 -10.72
CA ALA A 40 7.80 -8.50 -12.09
C ALA A 40 9.29 -8.64 -12.43
N ILE A 41 10.11 -7.68 -11.98
CA ILE A 41 11.57 -7.73 -12.17
C ILE A 41 12.14 -8.91 -11.37
N ALA A 42 11.82 -9.02 -10.08
CA ALA A 42 12.37 -10.07 -9.22
C ALA A 42 11.97 -11.49 -9.65
N VAL A 43 10.69 -11.71 -10.00
CA VAL A 43 10.20 -13.02 -10.46
C VAL A 43 10.83 -13.40 -11.80
N ARG A 44 10.93 -12.46 -12.75
CA ARG A 44 11.60 -12.74 -14.04
C ARG A 44 13.08 -13.04 -13.86
N TYR A 45 13.77 -12.30 -12.99
CA TYR A 45 15.16 -12.57 -12.65
C TYR A 45 15.31 -13.96 -12.01
N ALA A 46 14.41 -14.33 -11.10
CA ALA A 46 14.43 -15.64 -10.46
C ALA A 46 14.15 -16.82 -11.43
N LEU A 47 13.42 -16.55 -12.52
CA LEU A 47 13.16 -17.50 -13.61
C LEU A 47 14.29 -17.64 -14.63
N SER A 48 15.29 -16.75 -14.60
CA SER A 48 16.45 -16.81 -15.49
C SER A 48 17.76 -17.09 -14.75
N ARG A 49 17.85 -16.70 -13.48
CA ARG A 49 19.06 -16.86 -12.68
C ARG A 49 19.12 -18.26 -12.10
N ARG A 50 20.24 -18.95 -12.36
CA ARG A 50 20.63 -20.18 -11.68
C ARG A 50 21.69 -19.88 -10.62
N ALA A 51 21.65 -20.62 -9.52
CA ALA A 51 22.68 -20.58 -8.49
C ALA A 51 22.58 -21.82 -7.62
N PHE A 52 23.74 -22.43 -7.36
CA PHE A 52 23.89 -23.66 -6.58
C PHE A 52 23.15 -24.86 -7.18
N SER A 53 23.62 -26.05 -6.83
CA SER A 53 23.04 -27.33 -7.24
C SER A 53 22.50 -28.06 -6.02
N LEU A 54 21.43 -28.84 -6.21
CA LEU A 54 20.82 -29.64 -5.13
C LEU A 54 21.66 -30.88 -4.76
N SER A 55 22.56 -31.29 -5.64
CA SER A 55 23.46 -32.44 -5.44
C SER A 55 24.79 -32.20 -6.16
N PRO A 56 25.88 -32.87 -5.73
CA PRO A 56 27.16 -32.80 -6.44
C PRO A 56 27.02 -33.22 -7.90
N ASN A 57 27.67 -32.51 -8.81
CA ASN A 57 27.68 -32.75 -10.27
C ASN A 57 26.33 -32.55 -11.00
N GLU A 58 25.29 -32.06 -10.34
CA GLU A 58 24.04 -31.64 -11.00
C GLU A 58 24.13 -30.18 -11.50
N PRO A 59 23.39 -29.80 -12.56
CA PRO A 59 23.35 -28.42 -13.01
C PRO A 59 22.72 -27.51 -11.95
N GLU A 60 23.11 -26.24 -11.97
CA GLU A 60 22.50 -25.25 -11.08
C GLU A 60 21.00 -25.13 -11.36
N VAL A 61 20.19 -24.97 -10.31
CA VAL A 61 18.74 -24.83 -10.43
C VAL A 61 18.33 -23.35 -10.44
N LEU A 62 17.14 -23.05 -10.98
CA LEU A 62 16.63 -21.68 -10.99
C LEU A 62 16.36 -21.21 -9.57
N LEU A 63 16.54 -19.91 -9.31
CA LEU A 63 16.21 -19.35 -8.01
C LEU A 63 14.74 -19.58 -7.65
N LEU A 64 13.81 -19.47 -8.61
CA LEU A 64 12.39 -19.69 -8.34
C LEU A 64 12.03 -21.16 -8.06
N ASP A 65 12.89 -22.12 -8.36
CA ASP A 65 12.64 -23.54 -8.05
C ASP A 65 12.85 -23.85 -6.57
N TYR A 66 13.57 -22.98 -5.84
CA TYR A 66 13.75 -23.14 -4.39
C TYR A 66 12.47 -22.73 -3.62
N PRO A 67 11.90 -23.61 -2.79
CA PRO A 67 10.73 -23.28 -1.97
C PRO A 67 10.96 -22.09 -1.04
N SER A 68 12.19 -21.91 -0.56
CA SER A 68 12.60 -20.75 0.26
C SER A 68 12.46 -19.44 -0.52
N HIS A 69 12.86 -19.41 -1.80
CA HIS A 69 12.74 -18.24 -2.66
C HIS A 69 11.28 -17.96 -3.04
N GLN A 70 10.51 -19.01 -3.34
CA GLN A 70 9.07 -18.92 -3.58
C GLN A 70 8.33 -18.30 -2.40
N ARG A 71 8.65 -18.72 -1.17
CA ARG A 71 8.03 -18.20 0.06
C ARG A 71 8.28 -16.70 0.28
N ARG A 72 9.37 -16.16 -0.28
CA ARG A 72 9.64 -14.72 -0.24
C ARG A 72 8.75 -13.94 -1.21
N LEU A 73 8.67 -14.38 -2.46
CA LEU A 73 8.05 -13.60 -3.55
C LEU A 73 6.57 -13.90 -3.78
N LEU A 74 6.16 -15.18 -3.77
CA LEU A 74 4.80 -15.57 -4.17
C LEU A 74 3.70 -15.05 -3.23
N PRO A 75 3.87 -15.03 -1.89
CA PRO A 75 2.88 -14.43 -1.00
C PRO A 75 2.72 -12.92 -1.24
N LEU A 76 3.83 -12.22 -1.53
CA LEU A 76 3.80 -10.78 -1.85
C LEU A 76 3.10 -10.54 -3.18
N LEU A 77 3.32 -11.40 -4.18
CA LEU A 77 2.63 -11.36 -5.46
C LEU A 77 1.12 -11.53 -5.28
N ALA A 78 0.69 -12.58 -4.57
CA ALA A 78 -0.73 -12.84 -4.29
C ALA A 78 -1.38 -11.66 -3.54
N LYS A 79 -0.71 -11.15 -2.49
CA LYS A 79 -1.19 -9.98 -1.74
C LYS A 79 -1.30 -8.73 -2.61
N THR A 80 -0.36 -8.51 -3.53
CA THR A 80 -0.38 -7.39 -4.49
C THR A 80 -1.58 -7.46 -5.43
N TYR A 81 -1.98 -8.66 -5.87
CA TYR A 81 -3.20 -8.85 -6.65
C TYR A 81 -4.46 -8.52 -5.84
N ALA A 82 -4.58 -9.06 -4.62
CA ALA A 82 -5.70 -8.75 -3.72
C ALA A 82 -5.82 -7.24 -3.45
N MET A 83 -4.68 -6.61 -3.17
CA MET A 83 -4.57 -5.17 -2.94
C MET A 83 -4.86 -4.33 -4.20
N SER A 84 -4.62 -4.86 -5.39
CA SER A 84 -5.02 -4.21 -6.64
C SER A 84 -6.54 -4.10 -6.76
N PHE A 85 -7.30 -5.09 -6.28
CA PHE A 85 -8.76 -4.99 -6.22
C PHE A 85 -9.20 -3.94 -5.20
N ALA A 86 -8.56 -3.87 -4.03
CA ALA A 86 -8.83 -2.83 -3.04
C ALA A 86 -8.56 -1.41 -3.60
N GLY A 87 -7.46 -1.21 -4.33
CA GLY A 87 -7.16 0.05 -4.99
C GLY A 87 -8.19 0.41 -6.09
N ASN A 88 -8.66 -0.57 -6.85
CA ASN A 88 -9.74 -0.37 -7.83
C ASN A 88 -11.06 -0.01 -7.17
N TYR A 89 -11.40 -0.68 -6.07
CA TYR A 89 -12.57 -0.35 -5.25
C TYR A 89 -12.48 1.09 -4.73
N LEU A 90 -11.34 1.50 -4.17
CA LEU A 90 -11.12 2.87 -3.70
C LEU A 90 -11.34 3.92 -4.79
N LYS A 91 -10.78 3.70 -5.99
CA LYS A 91 -11.05 4.58 -7.15
C LYS A 91 -12.54 4.65 -7.45
N SER A 92 -13.24 3.52 -7.45
CA SER A 92 -14.65 3.46 -7.81
C SER A 92 -15.54 4.23 -6.83
N ILE A 93 -15.32 4.10 -5.51
CA ILE A 93 -16.08 4.84 -4.50
C ILE A 93 -15.72 6.32 -4.49
N TYR A 94 -14.46 6.67 -4.79
CA TYR A 94 -14.02 8.06 -4.85
C TYR A 94 -14.65 8.81 -6.03
N VAL A 95 -14.73 8.18 -7.20
CA VAL A 95 -15.36 8.80 -8.39
C VAL A 95 -16.87 8.96 -8.19
N LYS A 96 -17.52 8.01 -7.53
CA LYS A 96 -18.98 8.01 -7.26
C LYS A 96 -19.36 8.75 -5.97
N ARG A 97 -18.43 9.52 -5.38
CA ARG A 97 -18.63 10.12 -4.06
C ARG A 97 -19.72 11.19 -4.08
N THR A 98 -20.52 11.18 -3.03
CA THR A 98 -21.47 12.25 -2.67
C THR A 98 -21.02 12.92 -1.36
N PRO A 99 -21.54 14.12 -1.02
CA PRO A 99 -21.22 14.79 0.23
C PRO A 99 -21.37 13.90 1.48
N GLU A 100 -22.36 13.02 1.50
CA GLU A 100 -22.66 12.11 2.61
C GLU A 100 -21.60 11.01 2.76
N THR A 101 -21.00 10.58 1.65
CA THR A 101 -19.98 9.51 1.63
C THR A 101 -18.56 10.00 1.93
N ASN A 102 -18.33 11.32 1.96
CA ASN A 102 -16.99 11.90 2.12
C ASN A 102 -16.28 11.42 3.40
N LYS A 103 -17.02 11.30 4.51
CA LYS A 103 -16.46 10.80 5.78
C LYS A 103 -15.98 9.36 5.66
N THR A 104 -16.78 8.50 5.05
CA THR A 104 -16.41 7.09 4.83
C THR A 104 -15.21 6.98 3.90
N ILE A 105 -15.20 7.73 2.79
CA ILE A 105 -14.09 7.73 1.84
C ILE A 105 -12.80 8.27 2.49
N HIS A 106 -12.90 9.26 3.36
CA HIS A 106 -11.76 9.73 4.14
C HIS A 106 -11.15 8.59 4.97
N VAL A 107 -11.96 7.85 5.73
CA VAL A 107 -11.48 6.72 6.55
C VAL A 107 -10.89 5.62 5.67
N VAL A 108 -11.58 5.21 4.61
CA VAL A 108 -11.12 4.12 3.71
C VAL A 108 -9.84 4.52 2.97
N SER A 109 -9.76 5.76 2.46
CA SER A 109 -8.56 6.26 1.78
C SER A 109 -7.35 6.35 2.72
N SER A 110 -7.55 6.76 3.98
CA SER A 110 -6.50 6.75 5.01
C SER A 110 -5.99 5.34 5.29
N ALA A 111 -6.90 4.38 5.49
CA ALA A 111 -6.55 2.98 5.74
C ALA A 111 -5.82 2.34 4.56
N LEU A 112 -6.34 2.51 3.34
CA LEU A 112 -5.75 1.93 2.15
C LEU A 112 -4.43 2.60 1.79
N LYS A 113 -4.31 3.92 1.88
CA LYS A 113 -3.01 4.59 1.68
C LYS A 113 -1.96 4.03 2.63
N ALA A 114 -2.25 3.91 3.93
CA ALA A 114 -1.29 3.40 4.89
C ALA A 114 -0.90 1.93 4.62
N THR A 115 -1.89 1.06 4.46
CA THR A 115 -1.65 -0.39 4.27
C THR A 115 -0.98 -0.73 2.94
N LEU A 116 -1.34 -0.06 1.85
CA LEU A 116 -0.80 -0.32 0.51
C LEU A 116 0.62 0.23 0.37
N THR A 117 0.93 1.38 0.97
CA THR A 117 2.29 1.95 0.96
C THR A 117 3.26 1.13 1.81
N TRP A 118 2.85 0.66 3.00
CA TRP A 118 3.66 -0.29 3.78
C TRP A 118 3.91 -1.59 3.03
N HIS A 119 2.89 -2.12 2.36
CA HIS A 119 3.04 -3.31 1.52
C HIS A 119 4.02 -3.08 0.37
N ASN A 120 3.95 -1.93 -0.32
CA ASN A 120 4.90 -1.57 -1.37
C ASN A 120 6.35 -1.55 -0.85
N MET A 121 6.60 -0.88 0.28
CA MET A 121 7.95 -0.79 0.84
C MET A 121 8.53 -2.14 1.26
N ARG A 122 7.71 -2.98 1.90
CA ARG A 122 8.10 -4.36 2.20
C ARG A 122 8.40 -5.15 0.93
N THR A 123 7.55 -5.00 -0.08
CA THR A 123 7.68 -5.73 -1.34
C THR A 123 8.94 -5.34 -2.08
N LEU A 124 9.22 -4.04 -2.23
CA LEU A 124 10.44 -3.58 -2.89
C LEU A 124 11.71 -4.01 -2.16
N GLN A 125 11.70 -4.00 -0.83
CA GLN A 125 12.83 -4.48 -0.03
C GLN A 125 13.10 -5.97 -0.31
N GLU A 126 12.07 -6.80 -0.26
CA GLU A 126 12.19 -8.24 -0.51
C GLU A 126 12.61 -8.53 -1.95
N CYS A 127 12.05 -7.82 -2.94
CA CYS A 127 12.46 -7.93 -4.34
C CYS A 127 13.94 -7.56 -4.54
N ARG A 128 14.42 -6.50 -3.87
CA ARG A 128 15.83 -6.07 -3.95
C ARG A 128 16.75 -7.17 -3.42
N GLU A 129 16.42 -7.72 -2.26
CA GLU A 129 17.18 -8.79 -1.63
C GLU A 129 17.12 -10.11 -2.39
N ALA A 130 15.96 -10.47 -2.95
CA ALA A 130 15.79 -11.67 -3.77
C ALA A 130 16.62 -11.61 -5.06
N CYS A 131 16.84 -10.42 -5.60
CA CYS A 131 17.74 -10.21 -6.75
C CYS A 131 19.23 -10.18 -6.38
N GLY A 132 19.60 -10.31 -5.10
CA GLY A 132 20.99 -10.22 -4.64
C GLY A 132 21.66 -8.90 -5.05
N GLY A 133 22.92 -8.95 -5.48
CA GLY A 133 23.65 -7.77 -5.94
C GLY A 133 23.03 -7.07 -7.16
N GLN A 134 22.32 -7.82 -8.02
CA GLN A 134 21.65 -7.24 -9.19
C GLN A 134 20.52 -6.29 -8.78
N GLY A 135 19.87 -6.52 -7.63
CA GLY A 135 18.80 -5.66 -7.14
C GLY A 135 19.26 -4.24 -6.75
N LEU A 136 20.56 -4.02 -6.55
CA LEU A 136 21.14 -2.72 -6.25
C LEU A 136 21.43 -1.88 -7.50
N LYS A 137 21.64 -2.54 -8.65
CA LYS A 137 22.01 -1.84 -9.87
C LYS A 137 20.87 -0.93 -10.36
N THR A 138 21.22 0.29 -10.73
CA THR A 138 20.27 1.30 -11.22
C THR A 138 19.49 0.81 -12.45
N GLU A 139 20.14 0.06 -13.35
CA GLU A 139 19.50 -0.53 -14.54
C GLU A 139 18.31 -1.45 -14.22
N ASN A 140 18.35 -2.12 -13.06
CA ASN A 140 17.29 -3.01 -12.58
C ASN A 140 16.21 -2.28 -11.77
N ARG A 141 16.37 -0.97 -11.53
CA ARG A 141 15.36 -0.03 -10.99
C ARG A 141 14.82 -0.30 -9.58
N ILE A 142 14.93 -1.50 -9.00
CA ILE A 142 14.29 -1.84 -7.72
C ILE A 142 14.79 -0.92 -6.59
N GLY A 143 16.11 -0.73 -6.47
CA GLY A 143 16.69 0.17 -5.48
C GLY A 143 16.23 1.62 -5.63
N HIS A 144 16.16 2.10 -6.87
CA HIS A 144 15.68 3.45 -7.18
C HIS A 144 14.20 3.63 -6.83
N LEU A 145 13.35 2.71 -7.27
CA LEU A 145 11.92 2.70 -6.91
C LEU A 145 11.72 2.69 -5.39
N LYS A 146 12.54 1.93 -4.65
CA LYS A 146 12.46 1.94 -3.18
C LYS A 146 12.78 3.33 -2.62
N GLY A 147 13.84 3.98 -3.09
CA GLY A 147 14.26 5.30 -2.61
C GLY A 147 13.34 6.44 -3.02
N GLU A 148 12.69 6.37 -4.19
CA GLU A 148 11.77 7.41 -4.65
C GLU A 148 10.40 7.34 -3.96
N TYR A 149 9.94 6.13 -3.65
CA TYR A 149 8.58 5.90 -3.18
C TYR A 149 8.48 5.63 -1.67
N ASP A 150 9.58 5.67 -0.93
CA ASP A 150 9.54 5.57 0.54
C ASP A 150 8.79 6.75 1.18
N VAL A 151 8.88 7.93 0.55
CA VAL A 151 8.20 9.15 0.96
C VAL A 151 6.67 8.99 0.95
N GLN A 152 6.13 8.02 0.20
CA GLN A 152 4.70 7.72 0.23
C GLN A 152 4.23 7.23 1.60
N LEU A 153 5.12 6.78 2.48
CA LEU A 153 4.80 6.46 3.87
C LEU A 153 4.40 7.70 4.68
N THR A 154 4.83 8.90 4.28
CA THR A 154 4.66 10.15 5.03
C THR A 154 3.83 11.20 4.30
N PHE A 155 3.86 11.24 2.96
CA PHE A 155 3.03 12.14 2.15
C PHE A 155 1.54 11.95 2.39
N GLU A 156 0.79 13.05 2.33
CA GLU A 156 -0.67 13.06 2.50
C GLU A 156 -1.15 12.46 3.84
N GLY A 157 -0.26 12.42 4.83
CA GLY A 157 -0.46 11.91 6.18
C GLY A 157 0.47 10.74 6.49
N ASP A 158 1.18 10.82 7.61
CA ASP A 158 1.98 9.71 8.14
C ASP A 158 1.11 8.46 8.35
N ASN A 159 1.62 7.30 7.95
CA ASN A 159 0.84 6.06 8.01
C ASN A 159 0.37 5.69 9.43
N ASN A 160 1.19 5.92 10.46
CA ASN A 160 0.78 5.61 11.84
C ASN A 160 -0.32 6.57 12.31
N VAL A 161 -0.18 7.86 12.02
CA VAL A 161 -1.20 8.87 12.32
C VAL A 161 -2.51 8.57 11.59
N LEU A 162 -2.44 8.18 10.31
CA LEU A 162 -3.63 7.78 9.54
C LEU A 162 -4.30 6.55 10.14
N MET A 163 -3.53 5.54 10.57
CA MET A 163 -4.09 4.37 11.24
C MET A 163 -4.73 4.71 12.59
N GLN A 164 -4.20 5.68 13.33
CA GLN A 164 -4.86 6.20 14.54
C GLN A 164 -6.20 6.86 14.22
N GLN A 165 -6.28 7.64 13.14
CA GLN A 165 -7.54 8.25 12.68
C GLN A 165 -8.57 7.19 12.30
N VAL A 166 -8.14 6.14 11.58
CA VAL A 166 -8.98 5.00 11.21
C VAL A 166 -9.49 4.29 12.46
N SER A 167 -8.59 3.95 13.40
CA SER A 167 -8.96 3.30 14.66
C SER A 167 -9.95 4.12 15.47
N LYS A 168 -9.74 5.44 15.57
CA LYS A 168 -10.67 6.35 16.26
C LYS A 168 -12.06 6.35 15.61
N ALA A 169 -12.11 6.37 14.27
CA ALA A 169 -13.38 6.34 13.54
C ALA A 169 -14.14 5.02 13.76
N LEU A 170 -13.46 3.89 13.59
CA LEU A 170 -14.06 2.55 13.77
C LEU A 170 -14.49 2.29 15.21
N LEU A 171 -13.68 2.70 16.19
CA LEU A 171 -14.06 2.57 17.60
C LEU A 171 -15.27 3.44 17.95
N GLY A 172 -15.37 4.64 17.38
CA GLY A 172 -16.54 5.51 17.55
C GLY A 172 -17.82 4.86 17.00
N GLU A 173 -17.76 4.25 15.81
CA GLU A 173 -18.88 3.51 15.24
C GLU A 173 -19.26 2.29 16.08
N TYR A 174 -18.26 1.55 16.58
CA TYR A 174 -18.46 0.42 17.48
C TYR A 174 -19.18 0.84 18.78
N MET A 175 -18.71 1.89 19.45
CA MET A 175 -19.33 2.41 20.66
C MET A 175 -20.77 2.89 20.41
N ALA A 176 -21.03 3.52 19.26
CA ALA A 176 -22.38 3.93 18.87
C ALA A 176 -23.30 2.72 18.63
N ALA A 177 -22.81 1.66 17.99
CA ALA A 177 -23.55 0.43 17.77
C ALA A 177 -23.91 -0.24 19.11
N GLN A 178 -22.94 -0.34 20.04
CA GLN A 178 -23.17 -0.87 21.38
C GLN A 178 -24.23 -0.08 22.15
N LYS A 179 -24.11 1.26 22.18
CA LYS A 179 -25.09 2.13 22.86
C LYS A 179 -26.50 1.94 22.31
N ASN A 180 -26.61 1.74 21.00
CA ASN A 180 -27.90 1.55 20.32
C ASN A 180 -28.38 0.08 20.32
N LYS A 181 -27.66 -0.85 20.98
CA LYS A 181 -27.92 -2.30 20.98
C LYS A 181 -28.10 -2.88 19.57
N ARG A 182 -27.32 -2.39 18.61
CA ARG A 182 -27.30 -2.87 17.22
C ARG A 182 -26.00 -3.63 16.93
N PRO A 183 -26.01 -4.64 16.05
CA PRO A 183 -24.77 -5.28 15.63
C PRO A 183 -23.87 -4.26 14.93
N PHE A 184 -22.57 -4.33 15.21
CA PHE A 184 -21.56 -3.58 14.48
C PHE A 184 -21.53 -4.08 13.03
N LYS A 185 -21.64 -3.17 12.07
CA LYS A 185 -21.67 -3.46 10.64
C LYS A 185 -20.35 -3.09 9.99
#